data_AF-A0A667ZHC3-F1
#
_entry.id   AF-A0A667ZHC3-F1
#
_cell.length_a   1.000
_cell.length_b   1.000
_cell.length_c   1.000
_cell.angle_alpha   90.00
_cell.angle_beta   90.00
_cell.angle_gamma   90.00
#
_symmetry.space_group_name_H-M   'P 1'
#
loop_
_entity.id
_entity.type
_entity.pdbx_description
1 polymer ?
#
loop_
_entity_poly.entity_id
_entity_poly.type
_entity_poly.pdbx_seq_one_letter_code
_entity_poly.pdbx_strand_id
1 'polypeptide(L)'
;MKIYFGAGPFLFQHDCAPVHKARSIKTWMTESGVDELDWPAQSPDLNPIEHLWDELERRLRARPSRPTSVCDLTNALLEEWSKIPINTLLNLVDSLPRRVEAVIAAKGGPTSY
;
A
#
# COMPACT_ATOMS: atom_id res chain seq x y z
N MET A 1 -10.56 -8.13 -21.89
CA MET A 1 -10.33 -8.18 -20.43
C MET A 1 -9.22 -7.20 -20.10
N LYS A 2 -9.50 -6.13 -19.35
CA LYS A 2 -8.46 -5.19 -18.90
C LYS A 2 -7.59 -5.92 -17.89
N ILE A 3 -6.29 -5.99 -18.15
CA ILE A 3 -5.32 -6.53 -17.20
C ILE A 3 -4.97 -5.37 -16.24
N TYR A 4 -5.36 -5.48 -14.98
CA TYR A 4 -5.13 -4.44 -13.96
C TYR A 4 -3.80 -4.63 -13.20
N PHE A 5 -3.16 -5.79 -13.34
CA PHE A 5 -1.99 -6.20 -12.57
C PHE A 5 -0.80 -6.55 -13.49
N GLY A 6 0.41 -6.61 -12.93
CA GLY A 6 1.65 -6.84 -13.69
C GLY A 6 1.65 -8.17 -14.47
N ALA A 7 2.57 -8.29 -15.43
CA ALA A 7 2.78 -9.53 -16.16
C ALA A 7 3.50 -10.55 -15.27
N GLY A 8 2.81 -11.61 -14.86
CA GLY A 8 3.35 -12.70 -14.02
C GLY A 8 2.40 -13.10 -12.89
N PRO A 9 2.70 -14.21 -12.18
CA PRO A 9 1.96 -14.55 -10.97
C PRO A 9 2.16 -13.47 -9.91
N PHE A 10 1.07 -13.09 -9.25
CA PHE A 10 1.08 -12.11 -8.16
C PHE A 10 0.08 -12.54 -7.09
N LEU A 11 0.28 -12.03 -5.87
CA LEU A 11 -0.72 -12.06 -4.81
C LEU A 11 -1.15 -10.63 -4.52
N PHE A 12 -2.46 -10.41 -4.47
CA PHE A 12 -3.03 -9.12 -4.12
C PHE A 12 -3.08 -8.95 -2.61
N GLN A 13 -2.46 -7.89 -2.10
CA GLN A 13 -2.50 -7.54 -0.69
C GLN A 13 -3.44 -6.35 -0.50
N HIS A 14 -4.33 -6.47 0.47
CA HIS A 14 -5.14 -5.39 1.03
C HIS A 14 -5.37 -5.63 2.53
N ASP A 15 -5.81 -4.62 3.25
CA ASP A 15 -6.10 -4.76 4.68
C ASP A 15 -7.39 -5.57 4.93
N CYS A 16 -7.64 -5.90 6.19
CA CYS A 16 -8.83 -6.61 6.61
C CYS A 16 -10.06 -5.70 6.86
N ALA A 17 -10.15 -4.54 6.21
CA ALA A 17 -11.31 -3.66 6.35
C ALA A 17 -12.61 -4.39 5.91
N PRO A 18 -13.77 -4.15 6.59
CA PRO A 18 -15.01 -4.87 6.28
C PRO A 18 -15.46 -4.74 4.83
N VAL A 19 -15.21 -3.59 4.19
CA VAL A 19 -15.55 -3.35 2.78
C VAL A 19 -14.77 -4.25 1.83
N HIS A 20 -13.51 -4.55 2.14
CA HIS A 20 -12.65 -5.44 1.37
C HIS A 20 -13.04 -6.91 1.50
N LYS A 21 -13.66 -7.28 2.64
CA LYS A 21 -14.16 -8.65 2.90
C LYS A 21 -15.62 -8.85 2.50
N ALA A 22 -16.27 -7.84 1.93
CA ALA A 22 -17.65 -7.92 1.46
C ALA A 22 -17.82 -9.02 0.40
N ARG A 23 -18.98 -9.68 0.38
CA ARG A 23 -19.27 -10.78 -0.55
C ARG A 23 -19.08 -10.37 -2.02
N SER A 24 -19.53 -9.18 -2.39
CA SER A 24 -19.38 -8.65 -3.75
C SER A 24 -17.91 -8.53 -4.17
N ILE A 25 -17.03 -8.07 -3.28
CA ILE A 25 -15.60 -7.94 -3.54
C ILE A 25 -14.95 -9.32 -3.68
N LYS A 26 -15.25 -10.26 -2.78
CA LYS A 26 -14.75 -11.63 -2.86
C LYS A 26 -15.17 -12.33 -4.15
N THR A 27 -16.44 -12.19 -4.54
CA THR A 27 -16.96 -12.72 -5.81
C THR A 27 -16.16 -12.14 -6.99
N TRP A 28 -15.97 -10.81 -7.02
CA TRP A 28 -15.22 -10.16 -8.10
C TRP A 28 -13.76 -10.61 -8.17
N MET A 29 -13.08 -10.78 -7.03
CA MET A 29 -11.69 -11.25 -7.00
C MET A 29 -11.57 -12.65 -7.61
N THR A 30 -12.44 -13.58 -7.19
CA THR A 30 -12.48 -14.94 -7.74
C THR A 30 -12.77 -14.94 -9.24
N GLU A 31 -13.78 -14.20 -9.69
CA GLU A 31 -14.15 -14.09 -11.12
C GLU A 31 -13.05 -13.43 -11.96
N SER A 32 -12.25 -12.56 -11.35
CA SER A 32 -11.12 -11.87 -12.00
C SER A 32 -9.82 -12.67 -11.95
N GLY A 33 -9.81 -13.84 -11.30
CA GLY A 33 -8.60 -14.66 -11.12
C GLY A 33 -7.53 -13.96 -10.29
N VAL A 34 -7.94 -13.18 -9.28
CA VAL A 34 -7.05 -12.46 -8.38
C VAL A 34 -6.92 -13.24 -7.07
N ASP A 35 -5.74 -13.79 -6.83
CA ASP A 35 -5.42 -14.45 -5.56
C ASP A 35 -5.04 -13.43 -4.50
N GLU A 36 -5.58 -13.60 -3.29
CA GLU A 36 -5.36 -12.72 -2.15
C GLU A 36 -4.21 -13.24 -1.27
N LEU A 37 -3.35 -12.34 -0.79
CA LEU A 37 -2.39 -12.63 0.27
C LEU A 37 -3.10 -12.66 1.62
N ASP A 38 -2.94 -13.75 2.38
CA ASP A 38 -3.48 -13.79 3.75
C ASP A 38 -2.80 -12.72 4.61
N TRP A 39 -3.61 -11.93 5.31
CA TRP A 39 -3.15 -10.71 5.98
C TRP A 39 -3.71 -10.60 7.41
N PRO A 40 -2.85 -10.39 8.42
CA PRO A 40 -3.31 -10.23 9.79
C PRO A 40 -4.09 -8.92 9.98
N ALA A 41 -5.15 -8.96 10.78
CA ALA A 41 -5.91 -7.77 11.13
C ALA A 41 -5.04 -6.79 11.93
N GLN A 42 -5.34 -5.49 11.81
CA GLN A 42 -4.70 -4.42 12.60
C GLN A 42 -3.16 -4.40 12.56
N SER A 43 -2.57 -4.77 11.42
CA SER A 43 -1.11 -4.80 11.22
C SER A 43 -0.66 -3.75 10.20
N PRO A 44 -0.78 -2.43 10.50
CA PRO A 44 -0.33 -1.37 9.60
C PRO A 44 1.19 -1.35 9.44
N ASP A 45 1.93 -1.82 10.43
CA ASP A 45 3.39 -1.94 10.44
C ASP A 45 3.91 -2.92 9.37
N LEU A 46 3.10 -3.94 9.04
CA LEU A 46 3.36 -4.83 7.91
C LEU A 46 3.01 -4.20 6.56
N ASN A 47 2.10 -3.22 6.50
CA ASN A 47 1.53 -2.72 5.24
C ASN A 47 2.47 -1.68 4.57
N PRO A 48 3.17 -2.03 3.47
CA PRO A 48 4.18 -1.14 2.91
C PRO A 48 3.59 0.15 2.31
N ILE A 49 2.30 0.16 1.96
CA ILE A 49 1.65 1.34 1.37
C ILE A 49 1.53 2.48 2.39
N GLU A 50 1.48 2.20 3.69
CA GLU A 50 1.41 3.22 4.74
C GLU A 50 2.67 4.10 4.72
N HIS A 51 3.84 3.49 4.57
CA HIS A 51 5.11 4.23 4.41
C HIS A 51 5.19 5.00 3.10
N LEU A 52 4.58 4.47 2.04
CA LEU A 52 4.52 5.19 0.77
C LEU A 52 3.61 6.43 0.87
N TRP A 53 2.51 6.34 1.61
CA TRP A 53 1.67 7.49 1.92
C TRP A 53 2.40 8.54 2.76
N ASP A 54 3.16 8.13 3.78
CA ASP A 54 3.98 9.04 4.56
C ASP A 54 5.04 9.76 3.68
N GLU A 55 5.73 9.03 2.80
CA GLU A 55 6.69 9.65 1.86
C GLU A 55 6.01 10.64 0.90
N LEU A 56 4.83 10.29 0.38
CA LEU A 56 4.06 11.19 -0.49
C LEU A 56 3.62 12.45 0.26
N GLU A 57 3.13 12.31 1.49
CA GLU A 57 2.72 13.43 2.33
C GLU A 57 3.92 14.33 2.67
N ARG A 58 5.07 13.75 3.02
CA ARG A 58 6.31 14.49 3.30
C ARG A 58 6.74 15.33 2.10
N ARG A 59 6.68 14.76 0.88
CA ARG A 59 6.95 15.47 -0.37
C ARG A 59 5.96 16.60 -0.62
N LEU A 60 4.67 16.34 -0.43
CA LEU A 60 3.62 17.34 -0.58
C LEU A 60 3.82 18.52 0.38
N ARG A 61 4.15 18.23 1.65
CA ARG A 61 4.43 19.24 2.68
C ARG A 61 5.69 20.06 2.40
N ALA A 62 6.68 19.48 1.71
CA ALA A 62 7.92 20.14 1.33
C ALA A 62 7.82 21.03 0.08
N ARG A 63 6.66 21.03 -0.61
CA ARG A 63 6.46 21.89 -1.78
C ARG A 63 6.52 23.38 -1.40
N PRO A 64 7.05 24.25 -2.29
CA PRO A 64 7.11 25.69 -2.03
C PRO A 64 5.73 26.33 -1.86
N SER A 65 4.74 25.85 -2.61
CA SER A 65 3.35 26.32 -2.55
C SER A 65 2.43 25.23 -2.03
N ARG A 66 1.51 25.63 -1.14
CA ARG A 66 0.48 24.74 -0.61
C ARG A 66 -0.72 24.72 -1.57
N PRO A 67 -1.27 23.53 -1.88
CA PRO A 67 -2.52 23.45 -2.63
C PRO A 67 -3.68 24.14 -1.89
N THR A 68 -4.49 24.90 -2.61
CA THR A 68 -5.63 25.65 -2.06
C THR A 68 -6.99 25.14 -2.50
N SER A 69 -7.02 24.19 -3.45
CA SER A 69 -8.22 23.52 -3.92
C SER A 69 -7.99 22.01 -4.04
N VAL A 70 -9.08 21.25 -4.17
CA VAL A 70 -9.02 19.81 -4.44
C VAL A 70 -8.32 19.52 -5.77
N CYS A 71 -8.52 20.37 -6.77
CA CYS A 71 -7.85 20.24 -8.08
C CYS A 71 -6.33 20.42 -7.93
N ASP A 72 -5.90 21.47 -7.23
CA ASP A 72 -4.48 21.72 -6.97
C ASP A 72 -3.86 20.58 -6.17
N LEU A 73 -4.59 20.06 -5.16
CA LEU A 73 -4.12 18.97 -4.33
C LEU A 73 -3.95 17.69 -5.16
N THR A 74 -4.92 17.38 -6.02
CA THR A 74 -4.85 16.22 -6.91
C THR A 74 -3.65 16.32 -7.85
N ASN A 75 -3.45 17.48 -8.48
CA ASN A 75 -2.31 17.70 -9.37
C ASN A 75 -0.98 17.61 -8.63
N ALA A 76 -0.88 18.21 -7.45
CA ALA A 76 0.32 18.15 -6.62
C ALA A 76 0.65 16.71 -6.18
N LEU A 77 -0.36 15.92 -5.79
CA LEU A 77 -0.19 14.50 -5.44
C LEU A 77 0.30 13.68 -6.63
N LEU A 78 -0.30 13.86 -7.82
CA LEU A 78 0.13 13.16 -9.04
C LEU A 78 1.57 13.53 -9.44
N GLU A 79 1.92 14.81 -9.35
CA GLU A 79 3.28 15.29 -9.61
C GLU A 79 4.28 14.68 -8.63
N GLU A 80 4.02 14.72 -7.33
CA GLU A 80 4.95 14.18 -6.34
C GLU A 80 5.04 12.65 -6.41
N TRP A 81 3.93 11.97 -6.66
CA TRP A 81 3.89 10.52 -6.90
C TRP A 81 4.80 10.13 -8.07
N SER A 82 4.73 10.85 -9.18
CA SER A 82 5.57 10.57 -10.37
C SER A 82 7.07 10.74 -10.11
N LYS A 83 7.44 11.49 -9.06
CA LYS A 83 8.83 11.73 -8.64
C LYS A 83 9.32 10.74 -7.59
N ILE A 84 8.48 9.84 -7.08
CA ILE A 84 8.90 8.80 -6.15
C ILE A 84 9.74 7.78 -6.94
N PRO A 85 11.04 7.59 -6.61
CA PRO A 85 11.86 6.63 -7.31
C PRO A 85 11.31 5.21 -7.13
N ILE A 86 11.36 4.39 -8.19
CA ILE A 86 10.98 2.98 -8.12
C ILE A 86 11.73 2.23 -7.01
N ASN A 87 12.97 2.63 -6.71
CA ASN A 87 13.78 2.06 -5.64
C ASN A 87 13.15 2.26 -4.25
N THR A 88 12.36 3.32 -4.04
CA THR A 88 11.59 3.50 -2.80
C THR A 88 10.57 2.38 -2.65
N LEU A 89 9.85 2.04 -3.73
CA LEU A 89 8.86 0.96 -3.74
C LEU A 89 9.52 -0.40 -3.53
N LEU A 90 10.63 -0.67 -4.22
CA LEU A 90 11.38 -1.92 -4.08
C LEU A 90 11.89 -2.10 -2.64
N ASN A 91 12.51 -1.07 -2.05
CA ASN A 91 13.00 -1.11 -0.68
C ASN A 91 11.88 -1.41 0.34
N LEU A 92 10.67 -0.89 0.10
CA LEU A 92 9.51 -1.15 0.96
C LEU A 92 9.09 -2.62 0.88
N VAL A 93 9.00 -3.18 -0.33
CA VAL A 93 8.69 -4.61 -0.53
C VAL A 93 9.78 -5.51 0.04
N ASP A 94 11.05 -5.22 -0.24
CA ASP A 94 12.22 -5.97 0.25
C ASP A 94 12.36 -5.91 1.78
N SER A 95 11.70 -4.95 2.44
CA SER A 95 11.67 -4.87 3.90
C SER A 95 10.69 -5.84 4.56
N LEU A 96 9.70 -6.38 3.82
CA LEU A 96 8.63 -7.23 4.37
C LEU A 96 9.14 -8.41 5.22
N PRO A 97 10.15 -9.19 4.80
CA PRO A 97 10.65 -10.29 5.63
C PRO A 97 11.11 -9.83 7.02
N ARG A 98 11.84 -8.72 7.09
CA ARG A 98 12.31 -8.14 8.37
C ARG A 98 11.17 -7.63 9.25
N ARG A 99 10.11 -7.08 8.64
CA ARG A 99 8.91 -6.64 9.37
C ARG A 99 8.16 -7.83 9.97
N VAL A 100 8.00 -8.91 9.20
CA VAL A 100 7.40 -10.15 9.66
C VAL A 100 8.20 -10.75 10.82
N GLU A 101 9.53 -10.79 10.71
CA GLU A 101 10.42 -11.21 11.80
C GLU A 101 10.22 -10.35 13.06
N ALA A 102 10.10 -9.03 12.91
CA ALA A 102 9.85 -8.12 14.03
C ALA A 102 8.49 -8.40 14.71
N VAL A 103 7.43 -8.65 13.94
CA VAL A 103 6.10 -9.02 14.48
C VAL A 103 6.17 -10.37 15.21
N ILE A 104 6.87 -11.35 14.65
CA ILE A 104 7.07 -12.66 15.30
C ILE A 104 7.84 -12.49 16.62
N ALA A 105 8.92 -11.70 16.62
CA ALA A 105 9.69 -11.40 17.84
C ALA A 105 8.84 -10.66 18.89
N ALA A 106 7.94 -9.78 18.44
CA ALA A 106 6.95 -9.09 19.27
C ALA A 106 5.75 -9.98 19.67
N LYS A 107 5.73 -11.26 19.26
CA LYS A 107 4.63 -12.22 19.49
C LYS A 107 3.27 -11.72 19.00
N GLY A 108 3.26 -11.07 17.83
CA GLY A 108 2.06 -10.46 17.24
C GLY A 108 1.76 -9.05 17.77
N GLY A 109 2.60 -8.50 18.65
CA GLY A 109 2.49 -7.13 19.11
C GLY A 109 3.00 -6.10 18.08
N PRO A 110 2.75 -4.80 18.33
CA PRO A 110 3.19 -3.71 17.44
C PRO A 110 4.71 -3.64 17.30
N THR A 111 5.18 -3.27 16.11
CA THR A 111 6.62 -3.04 15.84
C THR A 111 6.93 -1.55 15.64
N SER A 112 8.21 -1.23 15.42
CA SER A 112 8.66 0.15 15.13
C SER A 112 8.54 0.53 13.66
N TYR A 113 8.02 -0.36 12.82
CA TYR A 113 7.76 -0.09 11.42
C TYR A 113 6.50 0.76 11.29
#